data_AF-A0A8C5YRI6-F1
#
_entry.id   AF-A0A8C5YRI6-F1
#
_cell.length_a   1.000
_cell.length_b   1.000
_cell.length_c   1.000
_cell.angle_alpha   90.00
_cell.angle_beta   90.00
_cell.angle_gamma   90.00
#
_symmetry.space_group_name_H-M   'P 1'
#
loop_
_entity.id
_entity.type
_entity.pdbx_description
1 polymer ?
#
loop_
_entity_poly.entity_id
_entity_poly.type
_entity_poly.pdbx_seq_one_letter_code
_entity_poly.pdbx_strand_id
1 'polypeptide(L)'
;MELGGECNINCSKTSYSANIVFHTKPFYGGKKPRITAEIFSPNNKKSFCSIEGEWNGVVYAKYTTGENTVFVDTKKLPIIKKKVRKLEDQNDYESLCLWKDITFNLKIRDIDAATEAKHRLEERQRAEAQERKEKEIQWETRLFHEDGECWVYDAPLLKRLGAVKHQAGKQKFTPDDQGKSSKLSNNLPLGEPITPFLLQWFLSQGYWTF
;
A
#
# COMPACT_ATOMS: atom_id res chain seq x y z
N MET A 1 10.65 -4.77 -14.02
CA MET A 1 9.54 -5.56 -13.47
C MET A 1 8.46 -5.68 -14.52
N GLU A 2 7.81 -6.83 -14.58
CA GLU A 2 6.69 -7.10 -15.48
C GLU A 2 5.55 -7.69 -14.67
N LEU A 3 4.31 -7.33 -15.03
CA LEU A 3 3.11 -7.93 -14.46
C LEU A 3 2.60 -8.98 -15.43
N GLY A 4 2.22 -10.14 -14.90
CA GLY A 4 1.74 -11.27 -15.69
C GLY A 4 0.67 -12.05 -14.95
N GLY A 5 -0.27 -12.62 -15.70
CA GLY A 5 -1.32 -13.50 -15.18
C GLY A 5 -2.68 -12.81 -15.05
N GLU A 6 -3.61 -13.53 -14.45
CA GLU A 6 -5.01 -13.11 -14.31
C GLU A 6 -5.31 -12.65 -12.88
N CYS A 7 -6.17 -11.64 -12.75
CA CYS A 7 -6.66 -11.10 -11.50
C CYS A 7 -8.17 -10.90 -11.61
N ASN A 8 -8.90 -11.20 -10.54
CA ASN A 8 -10.34 -11.05 -10.50
C ASN A 8 -10.74 -10.07 -9.39
N ILE A 9 -11.62 -9.13 -9.72
CA ILE A 9 -12.25 -8.22 -8.75
C ILE A 9 -13.74 -8.53 -8.70
N ASN A 10 -14.23 -8.95 -7.52
CA ASN A 10 -15.63 -9.24 -7.27
C ASN A 10 -16.21 -8.28 -6.22
N CYS A 11 -17.40 -7.76 -6.46
CA CYS A 11 -18.14 -6.95 -5.50
C CYS A 11 -19.31 -7.74 -4.91
N SER A 12 -19.19 -8.26 -3.69
CA SER A 12 -20.27 -9.07 -3.07
C SER A 12 -21.58 -8.31 -2.88
N LYS A 13 -21.54 -6.97 -2.73
CA LYS A 13 -22.73 -6.14 -2.51
C LYS A 13 -23.55 -5.93 -3.79
N THR A 14 -22.88 -5.73 -4.91
CA THR A 14 -23.54 -5.39 -6.18
C THR A 14 -23.52 -6.54 -7.18
N SER A 15 -22.76 -7.60 -6.90
CA SER A 15 -22.52 -8.76 -7.76
C SER A 15 -21.86 -8.46 -9.10
N TYR A 16 -21.25 -7.27 -9.25
CA TYR A 16 -20.37 -6.98 -10.39
C TYR A 16 -19.05 -7.71 -10.23
N SER A 17 -18.46 -8.09 -11.37
CA SER A 17 -17.15 -8.70 -11.43
C SER A 17 -16.32 -8.17 -12.59
N ALA A 18 -15.00 -8.25 -12.45
CA ALA A 18 -14.06 -7.95 -13.52
C ALA A 18 -12.98 -9.02 -13.57
N ASN A 19 -12.73 -9.58 -14.77
CA ASN A 19 -11.55 -10.41 -15.03
C ASN A 19 -10.51 -9.53 -15.73
N ILE A 20 -9.31 -9.45 -15.16
CA ILE A 20 -8.20 -8.61 -15.60
C ILE A 20 -7.03 -9.53 -15.95
N VAL A 21 -6.42 -9.32 -17.12
CA VAL A 21 -5.25 -10.07 -17.59
C VAL A 21 -4.11 -9.11 -17.85
N PHE A 22 -2.99 -9.33 -17.17
CA PHE A 22 -1.71 -8.70 -17.46
C PHE A 22 -0.93 -9.58 -18.41
N HIS A 23 -0.64 -9.06 -19.60
CA HIS A 23 0.04 -9.81 -20.64
C HIS A 23 1.55 -9.62 -20.52
N THR A 24 2.27 -10.72 -20.39
CA THR A 24 3.73 -10.71 -20.46
C THR A 24 4.22 -10.59 -21.90
N LYS A 25 5.38 -9.97 -22.08
CA LYS A 25 6.04 -9.87 -23.37
C LYS A 25 6.50 -11.25 -23.83
N PRO A 26 6.26 -11.62 -25.10
CA PRO A 26 6.92 -12.78 -25.69
C PRO A 26 8.43 -12.58 -25.72
N PHE A 27 9.19 -13.68 -25.69
CA PHE A 27 10.67 -13.68 -25.70
C PHE A 27 11.29 -12.82 -26.83
N TYR A 28 10.60 -12.73 -27.97
CA TYR A 28 11.00 -11.90 -29.11
C TYR A 28 9.93 -10.84 -29.36
N GLY A 29 10.24 -9.58 -29.03
CA GLY A 29 9.43 -8.42 -29.41
C GLY A 29 9.23 -7.43 -28.27
N GLY A 30 9.69 -6.20 -28.47
CA GLY A 30 9.54 -5.06 -27.55
C GLY A 30 8.12 -4.53 -27.42
N LYS A 31 7.11 -5.40 -27.33
CA LYS A 31 5.71 -5.00 -27.16
C LYS A 31 5.54 -4.24 -25.84
N LYS A 32 4.60 -3.29 -25.85
CA LYS A 32 4.25 -2.49 -24.69
C LYS A 32 3.54 -3.36 -23.64
N PRO A 33 3.65 -3.03 -22.35
CA PRO A 33 3.12 -3.87 -21.28
C PRO A 33 1.59 -3.81 -21.27
N ARG A 34 0.94 -4.83 -21.84
CA ARG A 34 -0.48 -4.82 -22.18
C ARG A 34 -1.34 -5.30 -21.02
N ILE A 35 -2.48 -4.64 -20.83
CA ILE A 35 -3.57 -5.07 -19.95
C ILE A 35 -4.85 -5.22 -20.76
N THR A 36 -5.62 -6.25 -20.44
CA THR A 36 -7.01 -6.39 -20.89
C THR A 36 -7.90 -6.70 -19.70
N ALA A 37 -9.13 -6.21 -19.68
CA ALA A 37 -10.10 -6.66 -18.70
C ALA A 37 -11.50 -6.76 -19.29
N GLU A 38 -12.32 -7.63 -18.73
CA GLU A 38 -13.74 -7.78 -19.07
C GLU A 38 -14.56 -7.56 -17.81
N ILE A 39 -15.54 -6.64 -17.88
CA ILE A 39 -16.40 -6.27 -16.76
C ILE A 39 -17.80 -6.84 -16.99
N PHE A 40 -18.29 -7.58 -16.00
CA PHE A 40 -19.55 -8.30 -16.05
C PHE A 40 -20.57 -7.69 -15.10
N SER A 41 -21.80 -7.56 -15.60
CA SER A 41 -22.96 -7.22 -14.77
C SER A 41 -23.44 -8.45 -13.99
N PRO A 42 -24.21 -8.25 -12.92
CA PRO A 42 -24.80 -9.35 -12.16
C PRO A 42 -25.55 -10.32 -13.06
N ASN A 43 -25.30 -11.63 -12.88
CA ASN A 43 -25.96 -12.72 -13.60
C ASN A 43 -25.78 -12.73 -15.13
N ASN A 44 -24.92 -11.89 -15.70
CA ASN A 44 -24.66 -11.86 -17.14
C ASN A 44 -23.27 -12.43 -17.47
N LYS A 45 -23.23 -13.41 -18.37
CA LYS A 45 -21.96 -13.99 -18.88
C LYS A 45 -21.31 -13.10 -19.94
N LYS A 46 -22.05 -12.19 -20.55
CA LYS A 46 -21.54 -11.25 -21.54
C LYS A 46 -21.06 -9.99 -20.82
N SER A 47 -19.83 -9.58 -21.10
CA SER A 47 -19.30 -8.32 -20.60
C SER A 47 -20.06 -7.13 -21.21
N PHE A 48 -20.25 -6.09 -20.41
CA PHE A 48 -20.84 -4.83 -20.88
C PHE A 48 -19.78 -3.79 -21.24
N CYS A 49 -18.54 -3.99 -20.76
CA CYS A 49 -17.39 -3.14 -20.98
C CYS A 49 -16.13 -4.00 -21.01
N SER A 50 -15.29 -3.78 -22.02
CA SER A 50 -13.93 -4.30 -22.06
C SER A 50 -12.93 -3.17 -21.91
N ILE A 51 -11.83 -3.47 -21.24
CA ILE A 51 -10.73 -2.55 -20.99
C ILE A 51 -9.52 -3.05 -21.77
N GLU A 52 -8.82 -2.17 -22.46
CA GLU A 52 -7.59 -2.53 -23.18
C GLU A 52 -6.57 -1.38 -23.15
N GLY A 53 -5.28 -1.71 -23.05
CA GLY A 53 -4.23 -0.70 -23.17
C GLY A 53 -2.95 -1.09 -22.46
N GLU A 54 -2.27 -0.09 -21.90
CA GLU A 54 -1.00 -0.22 -21.20
C GLU A 54 -1.17 0.10 -19.72
N TRP A 55 -0.85 -0.83 -18.81
CA TRP A 55 -1.06 -0.60 -17.38
C TRP A 55 -0.19 0.53 -16.80
N ASN A 56 0.94 0.86 -17.44
CA ASN A 56 1.82 1.99 -17.11
C ASN A 56 1.71 3.15 -18.11
N GLY A 57 0.64 3.17 -18.90
CA GLY A 57 0.39 4.17 -19.93
C GLY A 57 -1.08 4.57 -19.97
N VAL A 58 -1.67 4.46 -21.15
CA VAL A 58 -3.08 4.77 -21.38
C VAL A 58 -3.87 3.48 -21.49
N VAL A 59 -5.00 3.47 -20.80
CA VAL A 59 -5.98 2.39 -20.78
C VAL A 59 -7.29 2.94 -21.32
N TYR A 60 -7.93 2.19 -22.20
CA TYR A 60 -9.18 2.54 -22.87
C TYR A 60 -10.32 1.63 -22.41
N ALA A 61 -11.53 2.17 -22.36
CA ALA A 61 -12.76 1.43 -22.12
C ALA A 61 -13.59 1.38 -23.40
N LYS A 62 -13.95 0.17 -23.79
CA LYS A 62 -14.80 -0.12 -24.94
C LYS A 62 -16.13 -0.69 -24.46
N TYR A 63 -17.20 0.04 -24.74
CA TYR A 63 -18.55 -0.34 -24.35
C TYR A 63 -19.24 -1.12 -25.47
N THR A 64 -20.24 -1.92 -25.10
CA THR A 64 -21.07 -2.65 -26.07
C THR A 64 -21.87 -1.74 -27.02
N THR A 65 -22.01 -0.45 -26.67
CA THR A 65 -22.57 0.60 -27.51
C THR A 65 -21.68 0.98 -28.71
N GLY A 66 -20.42 0.51 -28.74
CA GLY A 66 -19.42 0.86 -29.74
C GLY A 66 -18.55 2.06 -29.35
N GLU A 67 -18.83 2.71 -28.23
CA GLU A 67 -18.03 3.81 -27.70
C GLU A 67 -16.67 3.31 -27.20
N ASN A 68 -15.60 4.03 -27.56
CA ASN A 68 -14.24 3.78 -27.08
C ASN A 68 -13.65 5.07 -26.50
N THR A 69 -13.41 5.10 -25.19
CA THR A 69 -12.96 6.28 -24.46
C THR A 69 -11.72 5.98 -23.62
N VAL A 70 -10.94 7.02 -23.33
CA VAL A 70 -9.81 6.90 -22.39
C VAL A 70 -10.38 6.64 -20.99
N PHE A 71 -10.07 5.48 -20.43
CA PHE A 71 -10.46 5.11 -19.08
C PHE A 71 -9.51 5.74 -18.06
N VAL A 72 -8.20 5.50 -18.23
CA VAL A 72 -7.15 5.99 -17.34
C VAL A 72 -5.90 6.34 -18.15
N ASP A 73 -5.32 7.51 -17.87
CA ASP A 73 -3.99 7.87 -18.34
C ASP A 73 -3.06 8.02 -17.13
N THR A 74 -2.28 6.98 -16.85
CA THR A 74 -1.39 6.93 -15.68
C THR A 74 -0.30 8.00 -15.70
N LYS A 75 0.03 8.57 -16.86
CA LYS A 75 1.04 9.63 -16.99
C LYS A 75 0.49 11.01 -16.63
N LYS A 76 -0.83 11.19 -16.67
CA LYS A 76 -1.50 12.45 -16.33
C LYS A 76 -2.02 12.50 -14.90
N LEU A 77 -2.16 11.35 -14.23
CA LEU A 77 -2.66 11.29 -12.87
C LEU A 77 -1.61 11.81 -11.87
N PRO A 78 -1.95 12.76 -10.99
CA PRO A 78 -1.04 13.21 -9.95
C PRO A 78 -0.82 12.12 -8.91
N ILE A 79 0.44 11.93 -8.52
CA ILE A 79 0.80 10.97 -7.47
C ILE A 79 0.59 11.65 -6.11
N ILE A 80 -0.42 11.20 -5.36
CA ILE A 80 -0.66 11.67 -3.99
C ILE A 80 0.21 10.85 -3.04
N LYS A 81 1.21 11.49 -2.44
CA LYS A 81 2.12 10.85 -1.49
C LYS A 81 1.43 10.64 -0.14
N LYS A 82 1.64 9.46 0.46
CA LYS A 82 1.25 9.18 1.85
C LYS A 82 1.94 10.17 2.79
N LYS A 83 1.19 10.78 3.69
CA LYS A 83 1.75 11.56 4.80
C LYS A 83 2.10 10.61 5.95
N VAL A 84 3.29 10.76 6.50
CA VAL A 84 3.81 9.94 7.61
C VAL A 84 4.32 10.87 8.70
N ARG A 85 4.27 10.43 9.97
CA ARG A 85 4.87 11.15 11.10
C ARG A 85 6.39 11.27 10.93
N LYS A 86 6.99 12.25 11.61
CA LYS A 86 8.46 12.38 11.65
C LYS A 86 9.07 11.14 12.33
N LEU A 87 10.34 10.87 12.02
CA LEU A 87 11.04 9.72 12.61
C LEU A 87 11.12 9.80 14.14
N GLU A 88 11.26 11.00 14.68
CA GLU A 88 11.31 11.28 16.12
C GLU A 88 10.00 10.89 16.84
N ASP A 89 8.87 10.93 16.13
CA ASP A 89 7.53 10.63 16.65
C ASP A 89 7.06 9.20 16.26
N GLN A 90 7.95 8.37 15.72
CA GLN A 90 7.66 6.99 15.33
C GLN A 90 8.23 6.01 16.35
N ASN A 91 7.51 4.90 16.55
CA ASN A 91 8.02 3.81 17.38
C ASN A 91 9.13 3.02 16.68
N ASP A 92 9.96 2.34 17.46
CA ASP A 92 11.13 1.58 16.97
C ASP A 92 10.80 0.51 15.91
N TYR A 93 9.60 -0.08 15.99
CA TYR A 93 9.13 -1.12 15.07
C TYR A 93 8.29 -0.57 13.90
N GLU A 94 8.13 0.75 13.78
CA GLU A 94 7.56 1.35 12.57
C GLU A 94 8.58 1.30 11.43
N SER A 95 8.11 1.01 10.21
CA SER A 95 9.00 0.66 9.10
C SER A 95 10.07 1.71 8.78
N LEU A 96 9.77 3.01 8.87
CA LEU A 96 10.79 4.03 8.59
C LEU A 96 11.86 4.10 9.68
N CYS A 97 11.50 3.89 10.95
CA CYS A 97 12.45 3.86 12.05
C CYS A 97 13.29 2.56 12.01
N LEU A 98 12.62 1.42 11.84
CA LEU A 98 13.24 0.10 11.84
C LEU A 98 14.29 -0.07 10.73
N TRP A 99 14.02 0.49 9.55
CA TRP A 99 14.87 0.37 8.36
C TRP A 99 15.74 1.61 8.10
N LYS A 100 15.84 2.55 9.06
CA LYS A 100 16.50 3.85 8.85
C LYS A 100 17.96 3.73 8.40
N ASP A 101 18.75 2.85 9.04
CA ASP A 101 20.18 2.71 8.76
C ASP A 101 20.41 2.13 7.36
N ILE A 102 19.64 1.10 7.02
CA ILE A 102 19.71 0.41 5.71
C ILE A 102 19.32 1.38 4.60
N THR A 103 18.20 2.10 4.77
CA THR A 103 17.74 3.06 3.77
C THR A 103 18.69 4.26 3.62
N PHE A 104 19.31 4.72 4.72
CA PHE A 104 20.33 5.76 4.68
C PHE A 104 21.58 5.30 3.92
N ASN A 105 22.12 4.13 4.24
CA ASN A 105 23.33 3.58 3.61
C ASN A 105 23.10 3.31 2.11
N LEU A 106 21.94 2.77 1.74
CA LEU A 106 21.57 2.58 0.33
C LEU A 106 21.45 3.93 -0.41
N LYS A 107 20.97 4.99 0.24
CA LYS A 107 20.85 6.32 -0.36
C LYS A 107 22.22 6.94 -0.66
N ILE A 108 23.22 6.72 0.19
CA ILE A 108 24.60 7.15 -0.04
C ILE A 108 25.41 6.13 -0.87
N ARG A 109 24.77 5.04 -1.31
CA ARG A 109 25.35 3.95 -2.11
C ARG A 109 26.48 3.18 -1.40
N ASP A 110 26.47 3.17 -0.08
CA ASP A 110 27.35 2.34 0.75
C ASP A 110 26.70 0.96 0.95
N ILE A 111 27.10 0.01 0.10
CA ILE A 111 26.48 -1.32 0.04
C ILE A 111 26.94 -2.20 1.21
N ASP A 112 28.20 -2.05 1.63
CA ASP A 112 28.77 -2.84 2.72
C ASP A 112 28.11 -2.44 4.05
N ALA A 113 27.99 -1.15 4.33
CA ALA A 113 27.31 -0.66 5.52
C ALA A 113 25.81 -0.98 5.51
N ALA A 114 25.15 -0.97 4.33
CA ALA A 114 23.75 -1.39 4.22
C ALA A 114 23.58 -2.89 4.53
N THR A 115 24.51 -3.73 4.06
CA THR A 115 24.50 -5.18 4.29
C THR A 115 24.72 -5.50 5.77
N GLU A 116 25.69 -4.84 6.41
CA GLU A 116 25.95 -4.99 7.85
C GLU A 116 24.74 -4.55 8.69
N ALA A 117 24.13 -3.41 8.36
CA ALA A 117 22.93 -2.94 9.04
C ALA A 117 21.74 -3.90 8.87
N LYS A 118 21.56 -4.49 7.68
CA LYS A 118 20.56 -5.54 7.42
C LYS A 118 20.84 -6.78 8.25
N HIS A 119 22.08 -7.26 8.25
CA HIS A 119 22.47 -8.44 9.01
C HIS A 119 22.20 -8.27 10.51
N ARG A 120 22.61 -7.14 11.09
CA ARG A 120 22.33 -6.80 12.49
C ARG A 120 20.83 -6.80 12.82
N LEU A 121 20.00 -6.23 11.95
CA LEU A 121 18.55 -6.19 12.15
C LEU A 121 17.93 -7.60 12.12
N GLU A 122 18.33 -8.42 11.16
CA GLU A 122 17.82 -9.79 10.99
C GLU A 122 18.29 -10.72 12.12
N GLU A 123 19.54 -10.58 12.57
CA GLU A 123 20.07 -11.36 13.70
C GLU A 123 19.32 -11.04 14.99
N ARG A 124 19.04 -9.75 15.25
CA ARG A 124 18.20 -9.34 16.37
C ARG A 124 16.82 -9.99 16.31
N GLN A 125 16.16 -9.98 15.15
CA GLN A 125 14.85 -10.62 15.00
C GLN A 125 14.91 -12.14 15.20
N ARG A 126 15.99 -12.79 14.74
CA ARG A 126 16.20 -14.23 14.95
C ARG A 126 16.42 -14.57 16.42
N ALA A 127 17.21 -13.77 17.14
CA ALA A 127 17.44 -13.93 18.57
C ALA A 127 16.13 -13.73 19.36
N GLU A 128 15.35 -12.70 19.07
CA GLU A 128 14.06 -12.49 19.72
C GLU A 128 13.06 -13.62 19.43
N ALA A 129 13.05 -14.18 18.21
CA ALA A 129 12.20 -15.32 17.86
C ALA A 129 12.62 -16.59 18.62
N GLN A 130 13.93 -16.81 18.76
CA GLN A 130 14.47 -17.93 19.55
C GLN A 130 14.12 -17.77 21.03
N GLU A 131 14.26 -16.58 21.60
CA GLU A 131 13.88 -16.29 22.99
C GLU A 131 12.38 -16.53 23.24
N ARG A 132 11.50 -16.11 22.30
CA ARG A 132 10.05 -16.39 22.39
C ARG A 132 9.79 -17.89 22.40
N LYS A 133 10.46 -18.65 21.52
CA LYS A 133 10.34 -20.10 21.45
C LYS A 133 10.80 -20.78 22.74
N GLU A 134 11.93 -20.37 23.30
CA GLU A 134 12.48 -20.90 24.55
C GLU A 134 11.59 -20.61 25.75
N LYS A 135 10.91 -19.47 25.75
CA LYS A 135 9.95 -19.08 26.79
C LYS A 135 8.53 -19.61 26.54
N GLU A 136 8.31 -20.36 25.46
CA GLU A 136 6.99 -20.84 25.01
C GLU A 136 5.95 -19.70 24.84
N ILE A 137 6.42 -18.49 24.52
CA ILE A 137 5.59 -17.32 24.29
C ILE A 137 5.16 -17.30 22.82
N GLN A 138 3.84 -17.32 22.58
CA GLN A 138 3.27 -17.18 21.24
C GLN A 138 3.44 -15.75 20.71
N TRP A 139 3.64 -15.62 19.40
CA TRP A 139 3.67 -14.31 18.75
C TRP A 139 2.26 -13.76 18.62
N GLU A 140 2.02 -12.57 19.16
CA GLU A 140 0.75 -11.86 19.03
C GLU A 140 0.92 -10.65 18.12
N THR A 141 0.04 -10.51 17.12
CA THR A 141 0.05 -9.32 16.26
C THR A 141 -0.63 -8.15 16.98
N ARG A 142 -0.17 -6.93 16.70
CA ARG A 142 -0.58 -5.74 17.46
C ARG A 142 -1.87 -5.07 16.98
N LEU A 143 -2.28 -5.36 15.75
CA LEU A 143 -3.27 -4.57 15.01
C LEU A 143 -4.31 -5.43 14.28
N PHE A 144 -4.08 -6.74 14.21
CA PHE A 144 -4.92 -7.68 13.50
C PHE A 144 -5.17 -8.90 14.38
N HIS A 145 -6.31 -9.55 14.18
CA HIS A 145 -6.59 -10.86 14.75
C HIS A 145 -7.07 -11.82 13.68
N GLU A 146 -6.90 -13.11 13.94
CA GLU A 146 -7.44 -14.17 13.10
C GLU A 146 -8.95 -14.29 13.31
N ASP A 147 -9.69 -14.35 12.21
CA ASP A 147 -11.12 -14.65 12.14
C ASP A 147 -11.31 -15.76 11.10
N GLY A 148 -11.28 -17.01 11.56
CA GLY A 148 -11.26 -18.20 10.70
C GLY A 148 -9.98 -18.25 9.85
N GLU A 149 -10.14 -18.23 8.53
CA GLU A 149 -9.02 -18.21 7.58
C GLU A 149 -8.60 -16.78 7.17
N CYS A 150 -9.18 -15.75 7.78
CA CYS A 150 -8.96 -14.35 7.42
C CYS A 150 -8.31 -13.55 8.55
N TRP A 151 -7.57 -12.50 8.20
CA TRP A 151 -7.04 -11.52 9.15
C TRP A 151 -7.89 -10.25 9.15
N VAL A 152 -8.37 -9.85 10.33
CA VAL A 152 -9.23 -8.68 10.50
C VAL A 152 -8.48 -7.59 11.25
N TYR A 153 -8.47 -6.39 10.68
CA TYR A 153 -7.92 -5.21 11.36
C TYR A 153 -8.82 -4.79 12.52
N ASP A 154 -8.24 -4.52 13.69
CA ASP A 154 -9.01 -4.29 14.93
C ASP A 154 -9.85 -3.01 14.88
N ALA A 155 -9.31 -1.96 14.24
CA ALA A 155 -9.87 -0.60 14.21
C ALA A 155 -10.27 -0.12 12.79
N PRO A 156 -11.12 -0.87 12.05
CA PRO A 156 -11.48 -0.54 10.68
C PRO A 156 -12.18 0.82 10.62
N LEU A 157 -12.10 1.44 9.45
CA LEU A 157 -12.62 2.80 9.25
C LEU A 157 -14.09 2.92 9.68
N LEU A 158 -14.92 1.90 9.41
CA LEU A 158 -16.33 1.89 9.81
C LEU A 158 -16.51 2.01 11.33
N LYS A 159 -15.71 1.29 12.13
CA LYS A 159 -15.74 1.40 13.60
C LYS A 159 -15.29 2.78 14.06
N ARG A 160 -14.22 3.32 13.45
CA ARG A 160 -13.71 4.67 13.80
C ARG A 160 -14.72 5.77 13.48
N LEU A 161 -15.41 5.69 12.34
CA LEU A 161 -16.46 6.65 11.97
C LEU A 161 -17.69 6.54 12.88
N GLY A 162 -18.06 5.32 13.32
CA GLY A 162 -19.14 5.10 14.29
C GLY A 162 -18.82 5.67 15.67
N ALA A 163 -17.57 5.51 16.14
CA ALA A 163 -17.12 6.06 17.42
C ALA A 163 -17.15 7.61 17.45
N VAL A 164 -16.81 8.26 16.34
CA VAL A 164 -16.89 9.73 16.20
C VAL A 164 -18.34 10.22 16.34
N LYS A 165 -19.32 9.49 15.80
CA LYS A 165 -20.75 9.84 15.94
C LYS A 165 -21.25 9.74 17.39
N HIS A 166 -20.76 8.77 18.17
CA HIS A 166 -21.12 8.64 19.59
C HIS A 166 -20.45 9.70 20.48
N GLN A 167 -19.30 10.24 20.09
CA GLN A 167 -18.66 11.36 20.82
C GLN A 167 -19.29 12.72 20.52
N ALA A 168 -19.82 12.93 19.32
CA ALA A 168 -20.54 14.16 18.95
C ALA A 168 -21.86 14.35 19.74
N GLY A 169 -22.43 13.28 20.30
CA GLY A 169 -23.66 13.33 21.13
C GLY A 169 -23.44 13.71 22.60
N LYS A 170 -22.21 13.95 23.03
CA LYS A 170 -21.86 14.31 24.42
C LYS A 170 -20.91 15.51 24.47
N GLN A 171 -21.31 16.64 23.90
CA GLN A 171 -20.72 17.93 24.28
C GLN A 171 -21.85 18.85 24.76
N LYS A 172 -22.01 18.91 26.10
CA LYS A 172 -22.67 20.05 26.75
C LYS A 172 -21.73 21.24 26.58
N PHE A 173 -22.17 22.23 25.82
CA PHE A 173 -21.50 23.51 25.65
C PHE A 173 -21.72 24.35 26.91
N THR A 174 -20.66 24.65 27.66
CA THR A 174 -20.62 25.76 28.61
C THR A 174 -19.76 26.84 27.99
N PRO A 175 -20.27 28.07 27.79
CA PRO A 175 -19.47 29.17 27.27
C PRO A 175 -18.62 29.76 28.40
N ASP A 176 -17.34 29.96 28.10
CA ASP A 176 -16.42 31.00 28.60
C ASP A 176 -15.03 30.39 28.85
N ASP A 177 -14.06 30.66 27.97
CA ASP A 177 -13.14 31.80 28.21
C ASP A 177 -12.21 32.01 27.00
N GLN A 178 -11.88 33.28 26.75
CA GLN A 178 -11.08 33.74 25.62
C GLN A 178 -9.57 33.59 25.86
N GLY A 179 -8.85 33.26 24.78
CA GLY A 179 -7.52 33.80 24.54
C GLY A 179 -6.34 32.87 24.85
N LYS A 180 -5.64 32.45 23.79
CA LYS A 180 -4.25 32.90 23.54
C LYS A 180 -3.77 32.39 22.18
N SER A 181 -3.47 33.36 21.32
CA SER A 181 -2.74 33.21 20.07
C SER A 181 -1.24 33.07 20.37
N SER A 182 -0.57 32.11 19.74
CA SER A 182 0.87 32.20 19.52
C SER A 182 1.26 31.57 18.20
N LYS A 183 1.85 32.44 17.37
CA LYS A 183 2.52 32.24 16.09
C LYS A 183 3.46 31.02 16.09
N LEU A 184 3.60 30.35 14.95
CA LEU A 184 4.87 29.70 14.59
C LEU A 184 5.11 29.78 13.08
N SER A 185 6.31 30.25 12.77
CA SER A 185 6.88 30.61 11.49
C SER A 185 7.05 29.43 10.53
N ASN A 186 6.86 29.73 9.25
CA ASN A 186 7.22 28.88 8.12
C ASN A 186 8.75 28.79 7.97
N ASN A 187 9.20 27.60 7.52
CA ASN A 187 10.37 27.28 6.67
C ASN A 187 11.31 26.21 7.27
N LEU A 188 11.37 25.02 6.63
CA LEU A 188 12.56 24.37 6.02
C LEU A 188 12.21 22.94 5.46
N PRO A 189 13.08 22.29 4.66
CA PRO A 189 12.75 21.84 3.31
C PRO A 189 12.16 20.42 3.23
N LEU A 190 11.40 20.21 2.15
CA LEU A 190 10.88 18.91 1.71
C LEU A 190 12.03 17.95 1.37
N GLY A 191 12.24 16.95 2.21
CA GLY A 191 13.09 15.80 1.88
C GLY A 191 12.41 14.95 0.79
N GLU A 192 13.11 14.74 -0.32
CA GLU A 192 12.64 13.89 -1.41
C GLU A 192 12.54 12.41 -1.01
N PRO A 193 11.53 11.68 -1.51
CA PRO A 193 11.29 10.29 -1.13
C PRO A 193 12.26 9.32 -1.83
N ILE A 194 12.55 8.25 -1.09
CA ILE A 194 13.16 7.00 -1.53
C ILE A 194 12.53 6.55 -2.87
N THR A 195 13.36 6.49 -3.91
CA THR A 195 12.95 6.12 -5.27
C THR A 195 12.45 4.67 -5.35
N PRO A 196 11.52 4.35 -6.28
CA PRO A 196 10.96 3.00 -6.51
C PRO A 196 12.00 1.88 -6.70
N PHE A 197 13.23 2.22 -7.06
CA PHE A 197 14.35 1.28 -7.17
C PHE A 197 14.69 0.55 -5.87
N LEU A 198 14.48 1.18 -4.71
CA LEU A 198 14.78 0.54 -3.42
C LEU A 198 13.79 -0.59 -3.12
N LEU A 199 12.49 -0.36 -3.36
CA LEU A 199 11.46 -1.40 -3.20
C LEU A 199 11.65 -2.57 -4.18
N GLN A 200 12.10 -2.29 -5.41
CA GLN A 200 12.40 -3.29 -6.42
C GLN A 200 13.60 -4.16 -6.02
N TRP A 201 14.63 -3.57 -5.42
CA TRP A 201 15.79 -4.31 -4.88
C TRP A 201 15.39 -5.18 -3.69
N PHE A 202 14.51 -4.70 -2.80
CA PHE A 202 13.98 -5.46 -1.67
C PHE A 202 13.20 -6.72 -2.10
N LEU A 203 12.36 -6.62 -3.14
CA LEU A 203 11.62 -7.78 -3.66
C LEU A 203 12.52 -8.80 -4.39
N SER A 204 13.64 -8.34 -4.97
CA SER A 204 14.59 -9.20 -5.70
C SER A 204 15.40 -10.11 -4.79
N GLN A 205 15.45 -9.86 -3.49
CA GLN A 205 16.25 -10.64 -2.53
C GLN A 205 15.44 -11.75 -1.82
N GLY A 206 14.17 -11.96 -2.16
CA GLY A 206 13.43 -13.17 -1.78
C GLY A 206 12.99 -13.28 -0.30
N TYR A 207 13.07 -12.20 0.49
CA TYR A 207 12.66 -12.22 1.90
C TYR A 207 11.42 -11.38 2.15
N TRP A 208 10.24 -11.92 1.81
CA TRP A 208 8.96 -11.53 2.41
C TRP A 208 8.04 -12.75 2.39
N THR A 209 8.03 -13.51 3.50
CA THR A 209 6.86 -14.29 3.92
C THR A 209 6.23 -13.50 5.05
N PHE A 210 5.05 -12.94 4.81
CA PHE A 210 4.12 -12.63 5.90
C PHE A 210 3.54 -13.95 6.42
#